data_AF-A0A3R6W0Y5-F1
#
_entry.id   AF-A0A3R6W0Y5-F1
#
_cell.length_a   1.000
_cell.length_b   1.000
_cell.length_c   1.000
_cell.angle_alpha   90.00
_cell.angle_beta   90.00
_cell.angle_gamma   90.00
#
_symmetry.space_group_name_H-M   'P 1'
#
loop_
_entity.id
_entity.type
_entity.pdbx_description
1 polymer ?
#
loop_
_entity_poly.entity_id
_entity_poly.type
_entity_poly.pdbx_seq_one_letter_code
_entity_poly.pdbx_strand_id
1 'polypeptide(L)'
;MVKGLSRSRVRELDLSRNYFNAKGIAHIAPLLTSPSSPLMDLVHVSLQTLDLSWNSFGSITTSDALRALGASLMETNVLTHLDLSHNRLLEKDCQVLSTALKGNTSIRGLHIGGNDLDIDAYGFVFPDAAQNDPAGAHIFSRFGFKCSKQGKNDWEKRSNCWICERWAEVRFTWKQHAKKPGEVFFRAEFDYWQPHHALPSAHDPTMWEIHRMVPPGMTQFFFVIDGVPQTTDAHIVQKFQARVWGGVSNYSRGLDMPASNEVNIVRVDETDVLADLKCKPRSKTPGPNQEDDWFAKSVFCTFQQDTTQHLNNAFEADWNASRFIEAIAFLAVSKFFKSKRASSVSEAISMLLQHHIKPRASWHDSQEYRTHKSYAQPTCLFSPQVDMIFKDHLYLLKELFASFAGTIDTTPAACEKSKRLSFAEFMYLCEQGNLVDESLPARDLKLALMRSKETEVFLKQLCLPIVRARKVSVPALMVRQITTVASTLQLKNETT
;
A
#
# COMPACT_ATOMS: atom_id res chain seq x y z
N MET A 1 6.39 -23.43 -33.51
CA MET A 1 6.72 -24.24 -32.32
C MET A 1 8.22 -24.40 -32.23
N VAL A 2 8.89 -23.65 -31.35
CA VAL A 2 10.27 -23.94 -30.94
C VAL A 2 10.17 -24.75 -29.65
N LYS A 3 10.06 -26.08 -29.79
CA LYS A 3 10.22 -27.02 -28.67
C LYS A 3 11.72 -27.19 -28.46
N GLY A 4 12.29 -26.66 -27.37
CA GLY A 4 13.70 -26.95 -27.09
C GLY A 4 14.46 -26.11 -26.07
N LEU A 5 13.87 -25.13 -25.37
CA LEU A 5 14.58 -24.45 -24.28
C LEU A 5 13.97 -24.85 -22.94
N SER A 6 14.75 -25.62 -22.19
CA SER A 6 14.49 -26.01 -20.80
C SER A 6 14.53 -24.79 -19.87
N ARG A 7 13.60 -24.73 -18.91
CA ARG A 7 13.54 -23.79 -17.75
C ARG A 7 14.92 -23.24 -17.35
N SER A 8 15.19 -21.96 -17.60
CA SER A 8 16.44 -21.34 -17.15
C SER A 8 16.47 -21.20 -15.63
N ARG A 9 17.65 -21.41 -15.05
CA ARG A 9 17.94 -21.26 -13.61
C ARG A 9 18.79 -20.03 -13.31
N VAL A 10 18.86 -19.07 -14.24
CA VAL A 10 19.70 -17.88 -14.10
C VAL A 10 19.24 -17.09 -12.87
N ARG A 11 20.14 -16.93 -11.90
CA ARG A 11 19.92 -16.16 -10.66
C ARG A 11 20.64 -14.83 -10.67
N GLU A 12 21.70 -14.74 -11.45
CA GLU A 12 22.55 -13.58 -11.55
C GLU A 12 22.73 -13.25 -13.03
N LEU A 13 22.54 -11.99 -13.39
CA LEU A 13 22.70 -11.51 -14.75
C LEU A 13 23.53 -10.23 -14.74
N ASP A 14 24.68 -10.28 -15.40
CA ASP A 14 25.53 -9.11 -15.61
C ASP A 14 25.27 -8.54 -17.00
N LEU A 15 24.70 -7.34 -17.05
CA LEU A 15 24.55 -6.57 -18.29
C LEU A 15 25.29 -5.23 -18.19
N SER A 16 26.33 -5.15 -17.38
CA SER A 16 27.14 -3.95 -17.28
C SER A 16 27.81 -3.61 -18.61
N ARG A 17 28.03 -2.31 -18.88
CA ARG A 17 28.80 -1.81 -20.04
C ARG A 17 28.18 -2.13 -21.42
N ASN A 18 26.85 -2.19 -21.51
CA ASN A 18 26.14 -2.50 -22.76
C ASN A 18 25.44 -1.29 -23.41
N TYR A 19 25.57 -0.09 -22.83
CA TYR A 19 24.99 1.17 -23.35
C TYR A 19 23.48 1.09 -23.66
N PHE A 20 22.68 0.52 -22.75
CA PHE A 20 21.23 0.42 -22.96
C PHE A 20 20.55 1.79 -22.98
N ASN A 21 19.99 2.16 -24.13
CA ASN A 21 19.03 3.26 -24.23
C ASN A 21 17.62 2.80 -23.79
N ALA A 22 16.65 3.72 -23.84
CA ALA A 22 15.26 3.42 -23.44
C ALA A 22 14.63 2.22 -24.19
N LYS A 23 15.01 2.00 -25.47
CA LYS A 23 14.55 0.83 -26.24
C LYS A 23 15.20 -0.45 -25.74
N GLY A 24 16.49 -0.41 -25.41
CA GLY A 24 17.20 -1.53 -24.78
C GLY A 24 16.56 -1.93 -23.46
N ILE A 25 16.22 -0.95 -22.62
CA ILE A 25 15.52 -1.21 -21.37
C ILE A 25 14.13 -1.77 -21.58
N ALA A 26 13.39 -1.34 -22.60
CA ALA A 26 12.08 -1.94 -22.91
C ALA A 26 12.16 -3.46 -23.19
N HIS A 27 13.34 -3.99 -23.55
CA HIS A 27 13.56 -5.43 -23.70
C HIS A 27 14.03 -6.12 -22.40
N ILE A 28 14.67 -5.38 -21.48
CA ILE A 28 15.11 -5.90 -20.17
C ILE A 28 14.01 -5.81 -19.12
N ALA A 29 13.22 -4.74 -19.14
CA ALA A 29 12.11 -4.44 -18.24
C ALA A 29 11.16 -5.63 -18.06
N PRO A 30 10.72 -6.33 -19.12
CA PRO A 30 9.95 -7.55 -18.98
C PRO A 30 10.63 -8.58 -18.09
N LEU A 31 11.96 -8.78 -18.19
CA LEU A 31 12.75 -9.76 -17.41
C LEU A 31 12.72 -9.53 -15.89
N LEU A 32 12.17 -8.40 -15.43
CA LEU A 32 12.07 -8.03 -14.02
C LEU A 32 10.62 -8.12 -13.49
N THR A 33 9.59 -8.20 -14.36
CA THR A 33 8.16 -8.09 -14.04
C THR A 33 7.40 -9.42 -14.25
N SER A 34 6.69 -9.91 -13.22
CA SER A 34 5.98 -11.22 -13.26
C SER A 34 4.79 -11.25 -14.25
N PRO A 35 4.33 -12.44 -14.70
CA PRO A 35 4.25 -12.85 -16.11
C PRO A 35 3.01 -12.31 -16.85
N SER A 36 3.19 -11.33 -17.73
CA SER A 36 2.20 -10.95 -18.76
C SER A 36 2.74 -11.09 -20.19
N SER A 37 3.89 -11.76 -20.38
CA SER A 37 4.49 -11.97 -21.69
C SER A 37 4.43 -13.46 -22.11
N PRO A 38 3.87 -13.80 -23.29
CA PRO A 38 3.86 -15.17 -23.84
C PRO A 38 5.25 -15.76 -24.17
N LEU A 39 6.34 -15.05 -23.84
CA LEU A 39 7.74 -15.48 -24.00
C LEU A 39 8.41 -15.90 -22.67
N MET A 40 7.67 -16.01 -21.56
CA MET A 40 8.22 -15.96 -20.18
C MET A 40 8.46 -17.27 -19.41
N ASP A 41 8.33 -18.46 -19.99
CA ASP A 41 8.67 -19.70 -19.25
C ASP A 41 10.19 -19.92 -19.07
N LEU A 42 11.01 -18.94 -19.50
CA LEU A 42 12.44 -19.15 -19.75
C LEU A 42 13.41 -18.35 -18.89
N VAL A 43 13.04 -17.37 -18.07
CA VAL A 43 14.02 -16.62 -17.22
C VAL A 43 13.47 -16.21 -15.85
N HIS A 44 12.16 -16.28 -15.64
CA HIS A 44 11.47 -15.28 -14.81
C HIS A 44 11.20 -15.63 -13.33
N VAL A 45 11.60 -16.81 -12.84
CA VAL A 45 11.28 -17.24 -11.46
C VAL A 45 12.50 -17.19 -10.53
N SER A 46 13.69 -16.85 -11.03
CA SER A 46 14.93 -17.01 -10.25
C SER A 46 15.91 -15.85 -10.25
N LEU A 47 15.72 -14.79 -11.05
CA LEU A 47 16.70 -13.69 -11.11
C LEU A 47 16.69 -12.87 -9.80
N GLN A 48 17.71 -13.09 -8.98
CA GLN A 48 17.89 -12.48 -7.67
C GLN A 48 18.87 -11.30 -7.71
N THR A 49 19.74 -11.28 -8.72
CA THR A 49 20.84 -10.33 -8.84
C THR A 49 20.95 -9.82 -10.27
N LEU A 50 21.02 -8.50 -10.44
CA LEU A 50 21.13 -7.84 -11.75
C LEU A 50 22.16 -6.70 -11.71
N ASP A 51 23.15 -6.77 -12.60
CA ASP A 51 24.07 -5.66 -12.88
C ASP A 51 23.62 -4.88 -14.11
N LEU A 52 23.33 -3.59 -13.93
CA LEU A 52 23.11 -2.64 -15.02
C LEU A 52 24.09 -1.46 -14.94
N SER A 53 25.21 -1.59 -14.26
CA SER A 53 26.22 -0.55 -14.15
C SER A 53 26.81 -0.16 -15.51
N TRP A 54 27.31 1.07 -15.65
CA TRP A 54 27.96 1.54 -16.89
C TRP A 54 27.07 1.48 -18.15
N ASN A 55 25.76 1.72 -18.03
CA ASN A 55 24.83 1.72 -19.17
C ASN A 55 24.33 3.12 -19.58
N SER A 56 24.75 4.17 -18.87
CA SER A 56 24.38 5.57 -19.16
C SER A 56 22.85 5.82 -19.16
N PHE A 57 22.12 5.30 -18.17
CA PHE A 57 20.67 5.55 -18.04
C PHE A 57 20.27 7.01 -17.88
N GLY A 58 21.11 7.79 -17.21
CA GLY A 58 20.92 9.22 -17.06
C GLY A 58 21.33 9.94 -18.34
N SER A 59 20.43 10.77 -18.83
CA SER A 59 20.67 11.68 -19.95
C SER A 59 20.40 13.11 -19.51
N ILE A 60 21.13 14.08 -20.06
CA ILE A 60 20.92 15.51 -19.80
C ILE A 60 19.53 15.95 -20.27
N THR A 61 18.94 15.27 -21.27
CA THR A 61 17.70 15.70 -21.93
C THR A 61 16.45 14.91 -21.50
N THR A 62 16.54 13.61 -21.23
CA THR A 62 15.37 12.79 -20.85
C THR A 62 15.71 11.71 -19.82
N SER A 63 14.70 11.17 -19.13
CA SER A 63 14.83 10.07 -18.15
C SER A 63 14.03 8.84 -18.58
N ASP A 64 13.80 8.65 -19.88
CA ASP A 64 12.88 7.64 -20.41
C ASP A 64 13.33 6.22 -20.09
N ALA A 65 14.62 5.95 -20.21
CA ALA A 65 15.20 4.64 -19.88
C ALA A 65 15.04 4.32 -18.39
N LEU A 66 15.31 5.31 -17.52
CA LEU A 66 15.14 5.16 -16.08
C LEU A 66 13.67 5.00 -15.69
N ARG A 67 12.74 5.72 -16.33
CA ARG A 67 11.29 5.56 -16.09
C ARG A 67 10.80 4.18 -16.50
N ALA A 68 11.26 3.66 -17.64
CA ALA A 68 10.93 2.31 -18.09
C ALA A 68 11.46 1.26 -17.11
N LEU A 69 12.72 1.38 -16.67
CA LEU A 69 13.28 0.51 -15.64
C LEU A 69 12.51 0.62 -14.32
N GLY A 70 12.17 1.84 -13.91
CA GLY A 70 11.47 2.12 -12.66
C GLY A 70 10.09 1.46 -12.57
N ALA A 71 9.34 1.41 -13.68
CA ALA A 71 8.07 0.68 -13.74
C ALA A 71 8.28 -0.80 -13.40
N SER A 72 9.32 -1.41 -13.94
CA SER A 72 9.64 -2.81 -13.66
C SER A 72 10.15 -3.07 -12.24
N LEU A 73 10.94 -2.14 -11.69
CA LEU A 73 11.42 -2.22 -10.30
C LEU A 73 10.28 -2.09 -9.29
N MET A 74 9.19 -1.40 -9.63
CA MET A 74 8.01 -1.29 -8.76
C MET A 74 7.28 -2.62 -8.60
N GLU A 75 7.23 -3.42 -9.67
CA GLU A 75 6.50 -4.70 -9.72
C GLU A 75 7.36 -5.91 -9.29
N THR A 76 8.69 -5.77 -9.31
CA THR A 76 9.58 -6.89 -9.01
C THR A 76 9.58 -7.27 -7.52
N ASN A 77 9.37 -8.54 -7.22
CA ASN A 77 9.39 -9.10 -5.86
C ASN A 77 10.44 -10.20 -5.65
N VAL A 78 11.15 -10.61 -6.72
CA VAL A 78 12.20 -11.65 -6.68
C VAL A 78 13.61 -11.04 -6.65
N LEU A 79 13.82 -9.91 -7.32
CA LEU A 79 15.13 -9.26 -7.39
C LEU A 79 15.53 -8.74 -6.00
N THR A 80 16.69 -9.19 -5.51
CA THR A 80 17.22 -8.82 -4.18
C THR A 80 18.43 -7.91 -4.24
N HIS A 81 19.19 -7.93 -5.34
CA HIS A 81 20.42 -7.18 -5.50
C HIS A 81 20.46 -6.51 -6.88
N LEU A 82 20.66 -5.19 -6.89
CA LEU A 82 20.67 -4.37 -8.11
C LEU A 82 21.87 -3.43 -8.10
N ASP A 83 22.61 -3.39 -9.21
CA ASP A 83 23.67 -2.41 -9.44
C ASP A 83 23.29 -1.43 -10.56
N LEU A 84 23.22 -0.14 -10.22
CA LEU A 84 22.99 1.00 -11.11
C LEU A 84 24.18 1.97 -11.13
N SER A 85 25.36 1.55 -10.68
CA SER A 85 26.54 2.39 -10.59
C SER A 85 26.99 2.92 -11.96
N HIS A 86 27.57 4.12 -12.00
CA HIS A 86 28.10 4.73 -13.22
C HIS A 86 27.11 4.82 -14.39
N ASN A 87 25.87 5.22 -14.09
CA ASN A 87 24.83 5.39 -15.09
C ASN A 87 24.53 6.85 -15.43
N ARG A 88 25.34 7.80 -14.95
CA ARG A 88 25.14 9.25 -15.13
C ARG A 88 23.79 9.75 -14.61
N LEU A 89 23.24 9.08 -13.60
CA LEU A 89 22.00 9.52 -12.95
C LEU A 89 22.28 10.83 -12.22
N LEU A 90 21.54 11.87 -12.58
CA LEU A 90 21.71 13.21 -12.02
C LEU A 90 20.68 13.45 -10.90
N GLU A 91 20.78 14.56 -10.16
CA GLU A 91 19.80 14.95 -9.14
C GLU A 91 18.34 14.87 -9.65
N LYS A 92 18.07 15.30 -10.89
CA LYS A 92 16.73 15.24 -11.51
C LYS A 92 16.18 13.81 -11.65
N ASP A 93 17.05 12.82 -11.71
CA ASP A 93 16.71 11.40 -11.85
C ASP A 93 16.39 10.77 -10.48
N CYS A 94 16.79 11.42 -9.38
CA CYS A 94 16.52 10.98 -8.02
C CYS A 94 15.04 10.72 -7.80
N GLN A 95 14.18 11.66 -8.19
CA GLN A 95 12.74 11.56 -7.95
C GLN A 95 12.14 10.36 -8.70
N VAL A 96 12.62 10.08 -9.91
CA VAL A 96 12.15 8.94 -10.71
C VAL A 96 12.52 7.64 -10.01
N LEU A 97 13.79 7.46 -9.65
CA LEU A 97 14.28 6.24 -9.03
C LEU A 97 13.72 6.04 -7.62
N SER A 98 13.66 7.11 -6.82
CA SER A 98 13.09 7.09 -5.47
C SER A 98 11.61 6.70 -5.51
N THR A 99 10.84 7.23 -6.47
CA THR A 99 9.42 6.86 -6.65
C THR A 99 9.26 5.40 -7.06
N ALA A 100 10.08 4.92 -7.99
CA ALA A 100 10.06 3.53 -8.45
C ALA A 100 10.36 2.53 -7.33
N LEU A 101 11.32 2.86 -6.46
CA LEU A 101 11.78 1.97 -5.39
C LEU A 101 10.98 2.12 -4.09
N LYS A 102 10.21 3.20 -3.90
CA LYS A 102 9.56 3.57 -2.63
C LYS A 102 8.78 2.43 -1.95
N GLY A 103 8.11 1.58 -2.72
CA GLY A 103 7.36 0.42 -2.22
C GLY A 103 8.06 -0.93 -2.41
N ASN A 104 9.19 -0.95 -3.12
CA ASN A 104 9.93 -2.17 -3.37
C ASN A 104 10.66 -2.56 -2.07
N THR A 105 10.33 -3.73 -1.51
CA THR A 105 10.97 -4.27 -0.31
C THR A 105 11.81 -5.52 -0.59
N SER A 106 11.88 -5.95 -1.85
CA SER A 106 12.65 -7.13 -2.28
C SER A 106 14.14 -6.80 -2.45
N ILE A 107 14.47 -5.62 -3.00
CA ILE A 107 15.85 -5.19 -3.29
C ILE A 107 16.56 -4.76 -1.99
N ARG A 108 17.30 -5.68 -1.38
CA ARG A 108 18.06 -5.49 -0.13
C ARG A 108 19.45 -4.93 -0.36
N GLY A 109 20.02 -5.14 -1.55
CA GLY A 109 21.27 -4.53 -1.99
C GLY A 109 21.04 -3.62 -3.17
N LEU A 110 21.40 -2.34 -3.05
CA LEU A 110 21.36 -1.36 -4.14
C LEU A 110 22.70 -0.65 -4.22
N HIS A 111 23.32 -0.66 -5.41
CA HIS A 111 24.51 0.13 -5.69
C HIS A 111 24.17 1.26 -6.66
N ILE A 112 24.63 2.47 -6.32
CA ILE A 112 24.39 3.68 -7.11
C ILE A 112 25.65 4.55 -7.25
N GLY A 113 26.81 4.05 -6.82
CA GLY A 113 28.06 4.80 -6.82
C GLY A 113 28.45 5.31 -8.22
N GLY A 114 29.14 6.45 -8.29
CA GLY A 114 29.50 7.07 -9.57
C GLY A 114 28.32 7.70 -10.32
N ASN A 115 27.26 8.05 -9.60
CA ASN A 115 26.14 8.92 -10.01
C ASN A 115 26.04 10.10 -9.03
N ASP A 116 25.21 11.10 -9.32
CA ASP A 116 24.96 12.26 -8.43
C ASP A 116 23.83 11.96 -7.42
N LEU A 117 23.81 10.72 -6.91
CA LEU A 117 22.78 10.16 -6.03
C LEU A 117 23.46 9.29 -4.97
N ASP A 118 22.86 9.21 -3.79
CA ASP A 118 23.27 8.30 -2.71
C ASP A 118 22.06 7.58 -2.09
N ILE A 119 22.33 6.57 -1.26
CA ILE A 119 21.33 5.77 -0.56
C ILE A 119 21.55 5.83 0.95
N ASP A 120 20.47 5.90 1.72
CA ASP A 120 20.57 5.76 3.18
C ASP A 120 20.61 4.29 3.62
N ALA A 121 20.76 4.05 4.92
CA ALA A 121 20.78 2.70 5.49
C ALA A 121 19.43 1.95 5.38
N TYR A 122 18.32 2.65 5.12
CA TYR A 122 17.03 2.03 4.77
C TYR A 122 16.97 1.69 3.28
N GLY A 123 17.90 2.19 2.46
CA GLY A 123 17.91 2.03 1.01
C GLY A 123 17.02 3.03 0.27
N PHE A 124 16.66 4.16 0.89
CA PHE A 124 16.04 5.28 0.18
C PHE A 124 17.09 6.07 -0.60
N VAL A 125 16.77 6.40 -1.85
CA VAL A 125 17.63 7.19 -2.74
C VAL A 125 17.38 8.69 -2.50
N PHE A 126 18.44 9.47 -2.37
CA PHE A 126 18.42 10.93 -2.27
C PHE A 126 19.50 11.56 -3.17
N PRO A 127 19.38 12.85 -3.54
CA PRO A 127 20.40 13.53 -4.33
C PRO A 127 21.69 13.69 -3.54
N ASP A 128 22.83 13.46 -4.18
CA ASP A 128 24.13 13.71 -3.57
C ASP A 128 24.97 14.62 -4.47
N ALA A 129 25.30 15.79 -3.94
CA ALA A 129 26.17 16.76 -4.62
C ALA A 129 27.65 16.50 -4.33
N ALA A 130 27.97 15.64 -3.36
CA ALA A 130 29.33 15.19 -3.14
C ALA A 130 29.68 14.17 -4.22
N GLN A 131 30.81 14.38 -4.90
CA GLN A 131 31.35 13.38 -5.80
C GLN A 131 31.68 12.13 -4.98
N ASN A 132 30.79 11.14 -4.98
CA ASN A 132 31.14 9.78 -4.60
C ASN A 132 32.40 9.39 -5.39
N ASP A 133 33.49 9.05 -4.69
CA ASP A 133 34.74 8.65 -5.31
C ASP A 133 34.42 7.56 -6.36
N PRO A 134 34.66 7.82 -7.67
CA PRO A 134 34.42 6.83 -8.71
C PRO A 134 35.22 5.54 -8.47
N ALA A 135 36.30 5.58 -7.69
CA ALA A 135 37.07 4.40 -7.26
C ALA A 135 36.44 3.68 -6.04
N GLY A 136 35.64 4.39 -5.24
CA GLY A 136 34.84 3.84 -4.13
C GLY A 136 33.56 3.13 -4.59
N ALA A 137 33.12 3.38 -5.82
CA ALA A 137 32.05 2.64 -6.48
C ALA A 137 32.50 1.20 -6.84
N HIS A 138 32.56 0.34 -5.82
CA HIS A 138 32.38 -1.12 -5.85
C HIS A 138 32.88 -1.95 -7.06
N ILE A 139 34.00 -1.57 -7.70
CA ILE A 139 34.69 -2.45 -8.67
C ILE A 139 35.12 -3.77 -7.99
N PHE A 140 35.33 -3.76 -6.66
CA PHE A 140 35.90 -4.87 -5.89
C PHE A 140 34.90 -5.77 -5.13
N SER A 141 33.58 -5.49 -5.16
CA SER A 141 32.56 -6.40 -4.61
C SER A 141 31.72 -7.07 -5.70
N ARG A 142 32.24 -7.11 -6.93
CA ARG A 142 31.62 -7.81 -8.06
C ARG A 142 31.27 -9.24 -7.66
N PHE A 143 30.08 -9.64 -8.06
CA PHE A 143 29.43 -10.95 -7.92
C PHE A 143 30.39 -12.09 -7.56
N GLY A 144 30.15 -12.72 -6.40
CA GLY A 144 30.85 -13.93 -5.98
C GLY A 144 32.29 -13.77 -5.48
N PHE A 145 32.89 -12.57 -5.50
CA PHE A 145 34.20 -12.37 -4.86
C PHE A 145 34.05 -12.26 -3.34
N LYS A 146 34.60 -13.26 -2.63
CA LYS A 146 34.78 -13.19 -1.17
C LYS A 146 35.58 -11.94 -0.86
N CYS A 147 35.00 -11.01 -0.09
CA CYS A 147 35.76 -9.91 0.50
C CYS A 147 36.91 -10.54 1.31
N SER A 148 38.15 -10.40 0.84
CA SER A 148 39.31 -10.92 1.55
C SER A 148 39.41 -10.20 2.89
N LYS A 149 39.46 -10.95 3.99
CA LYS A 149 39.79 -10.41 5.32
C LYS A 149 41.17 -9.75 5.26
N GLN A 150 41.23 -8.46 4.94
CA GLN A 150 42.41 -7.65 5.21
C GLN A 150 42.27 -7.09 6.62
N GLY A 151 43.02 -7.68 7.54
CA GLY A 151 43.17 -7.15 8.89
C GLY A 151 42.32 -7.86 9.94
N LYS A 152 42.84 -7.83 11.17
CA LYS A 152 42.29 -8.55 12.33
C LYS A 152 41.19 -7.79 13.07
N ASN A 153 40.87 -6.54 12.73
CA ASN A 153 39.92 -5.70 13.48
C ASN A 153 39.09 -4.79 12.57
N ASP A 154 37.84 -4.61 13.00
CA ASP A 154 36.83 -3.59 12.70
C ASP A 154 36.44 -3.35 11.23
N TRP A 155 35.16 -3.62 10.95
CA TRP A 155 34.50 -3.35 9.67
C TRP A 155 34.61 -1.87 9.29
N GLU A 156 34.81 -1.60 8.00
CA GLU A 156 34.86 -0.26 7.41
C GLU A 156 33.69 -0.11 6.43
N LYS A 157 32.88 0.94 6.59
CA LYS A 157 31.74 1.22 5.72
C LYS A 157 32.19 1.50 4.29
N ARG A 158 31.63 0.77 3.31
CA ARG A 158 31.88 1.00 1.88
C ARG A 158 30.61 1.41 1.12
N SER A 159 29.44 1.03 1.62
CA SER A 159 28.10 1.28 1.07
C SER A 159 27.03 1.09 2.15
N ASN A 160 25.76 1.19 1.76
CA ASN A 160 24.62 0.75 2.55
C ASN A 160 23.99 -0.55 2.00
N CYS A 161 24.77 -1.35 1.25
CA CYS A 161 24.28 -2.60 0.66
C CYS A 161 24.29 -3.73 1.68
N TRP A 162 23.10 -4.11 2.19
CA TRP A 162 22.97 -5.12 3.25
C TRP A 162 23.54 -6.49 2.85
N ILE A 163 23.46 -6.84 1.56
CA ILE A 163 23.97 -8.10 1.01
C ILE A 163 25.49 -8.08 0.95
N CYS A 164 26.07 -7.11 0.23
CA CYS A 164 27.52 -7.07 -0.02
C CYS A 164 28.33 -6.87 1.26
N GLU A 165 27.76 -6.17 2.24
CA GLU A 165 28.42 -5.91 3.52
C GLU A 165 27.93 -6.80 4.66
N ARG A 166 27.04 -7.76 4.38
CA ARG A 166 26.62 -8.80 5.33
C ARG A 166 25.99 -8.25 6.59
N TRP A 167 25.13 -7.23 6.44
CA TRP A 167 24.43 -6.62 7.55
C TRP A 167 23.50 -7.63 8.22
N ALA A 168 23.34 -7.52 9.53
CA ALA A 168 22.47 -8.39 10.32
C ALA A 168 21.28 -7.62 10.90
N GLU A 169 20.13 -8.28 11.04
CA GLU A 169 19.02 -7.71 11.79
C GLU A 169 19.31 -7.75 13.29
N VAL A 170 19.21 -6.58 13.94
CA VAL A 170 19.38 -6.42 15.38
C VAL A 170 18.13 -5.78 15.96
N ARG A 171 17.65 -6.34 17.08
CA ARG A 171 16.58 -5.76 17.89
C ARG A 171 17.19 -4.88 18.98
N PHE A 172 16.90 -3.59 18.91
CA PHE A 172 17.24 -2.64 19.95
C PHE A 172 16.05 -2.43 20.86
N THR A 173 16.28 -2.37 22.17
CA THR A 173 15.21 -2.24 23.17
C THR A 173 15.54 -1.18 24.21
N TRP A 174 14.52 -0.46 24.66
CA TRP A 174 14.57 0.42 25.81
C TRP A 174 13.45 0.05 26.78
N LYS A 175 13.74 0.00 28.08
CA LYS A 175 12.77 -0.35 29.12
C LYS A 175 12.33 0.90 29.86
N GLN A 176 11.02 1.05 30.02
CA GLN A 176 10.41 2.11 30.81
C GLN A 176 10.59 1.83 32.31
N HIS A 177 11.10 2.81 33.05
CA HIS A 177 11.30 2.70 34.51
C HIS A 177 10.30 3.52 35.35
N ALA A 178 9.66 4.53 34.76
CA ALA A 178 8.76 5.42 35.47
C ALA A 178 7.52 5.75 34.63
N LYS A 179 7.39 6.99 34.18
CA LYS A 179 6.26 7.47 33.37
C LYS A 179 6.31 6.90 31.95
N LYS A 180 5.14 6.64 31.37
CA LYS A 180 5.00 6.27 29.97
C LYS A 180 5.50 7.42 29.09
N PRO A 181 6.49 7.20 28.20
CA PRO A 181 7.00 8.25 27.33
C PRO A 181 5.94 8.64 26.30
N GLY A 182 5.95 9.91 25.89
CA GLY A 182 5.18 10.37 24.72
C GLY A 182 5.81 9.86 23.43
N GLU A 183 7.15 9.92 23.34
CA GLU A 183 7.91 9.57 22.15
C GLU A 183 9.28 8.96 22.51
N VAL A 184 9.68 7.97 21.72
CA VAL A 184 10.96 7.25 21.89
C VAL A 184 11.63 7.15 20.52
N PHE A 185 12.79 7.77 20.38
CA PHE A 185 13.64 7.64 19.21
C PHE A 185 14.87 6.78 19.49
N PHE A 186 15.35 6.12 18.46
CA PHE A 186 16.62 5.43 18.35
C PHE A 186 17.52 6.24 17.40
N ARG A 187 18.78 6.43 17.80
CA ARG A 187 19.81 7.07 16.98
C ARG A 187 21.06 6.21 16.98
N ALA A 188 21.61 5.94 15.81
CA ALA A 188 22.83 5.15 15.66
C ALA A 188 23.79 5.76 14.66
N GLU A 189 25.08 5.45 14.83
CA GLU A 189 26.15 6.01 14.01
C GLU A 189 26.08 5.60 12.53
N PHE A 190 25.62 4.38 12.24
CA PHE A 190 25.53 3.87 10.86
C PHE A 190 24.45 4.60 10.02
N ASP A 191 23.55 5.33 10.69
CA ASP A 191 22.52 6.19 10.10
C ASP A 191 22.86 7.69 10.17
N TYR A 192 24.10 8.03 10.48
CA TYR A 192 24.50 9.42 10.73
C TYR A 192 23.65 10.08 11.82
N TRP A 193 23.27 9.30 12.83
CA TRP A 193 22.50 9.74 14.00
C TRP A 193 21.11 10.28 13.69
N GLN A 194 20.53 9.97 12.52
CA GLN A 194 19.15 10.33 12.22
C GLN A 194 18.18 9.69 13.23
N PRO A 195 17.09 10.38 13.63
CA PRO A 195 16.14 9.86 14.58
C PRO A 195 15.19 8.84 13.92
N HIS A 196 15.00 7.70 14.59
CA HIS A 196 14.07 6.64 14.16
C HIS A 196 13.14 6.25 15.30
N HIS A 197 11.83 6.18 15.08
CA HIS A 197 10.90 5.83 16.16
C HIS A 197 11.07 4.37 16.60
N ALA A 198 11.21 4.17 17.91
CA ALA A 198 11.00 2.88 18.54
C ALA A 198 9.53 2.76 18.98
N LEU A 199 8.98 1.55 18.91
CA LEU A 199 7.57 1.29 19.16
C LEU A 199 7.40 0.42 20.42
N PRO A 200 6.29 0.55 21.16
CA PRO A 200 6.00 -0.36 22.26
C PRO A 200 6.04 -1.82 21.78
N SER A 201 6.68 -2.68 22.56
CA SER A 201 6.77 -4.11 22.26
C SER A 201 5.39 -4.75 22.33
N ALA A 202 5.09 -5.63 21.39
CA ALA A 202 3.84 -6.39 21.39
C ALA A 202 3.73 -7.35 22.59
N HIS A 203 4.86 -7.70 23.23
CA HIS A 203 4.94 -8.70 24.29
C HIS A 203 5.07 -8.07 25.69
N ASP A 204 5.66 -6.89 25.77
CA ASP A 204 5.89 -6.17 27.03
C ASP A 204 5.52 -4.69 26.85
N PRO A 205 4.40 -4.21 27.44
CA PRO A 205 3.97 -2.83 27.31
C PRO A 205 4.91 -1.83 28.00
N THR A 206 5.89 -2.30 28.78
CA THR A 206 6.94 -1.48 29.41
C THR A 206 8.22 -1.43 28.59
N MET A 207 8.27 -2.10 27.44
CA MET A 207 9.44 -2.15 26.56
C MET A 207 9.14 -1.46 25.24
N TRP A 208 10.09 -0.69 24.73
CA TRP A 208 10.08 -0.11 23.39
C TRP A 208 11.15 -0.83 22.57
N GLU A 209 10.87 -1.11 21.32
CA GLU A 209 11.76 -1.84 20.43
C GLU A 209 11.78 -1.28 19.02
N ILE A 210 12.90 -1.50 18.34
CA ILE A 210 13.07 -1.27 16.92
C ILE A 210 13.97 -2.37 16.36
N HIS A 211 13.61 -2.90 15.20
CA HIS A 211 14.47 -3.80 14.43
C HIS A 211 15.16 -3.00 13.33
N ARG A 212 16.50 -3.10 13.25
CA ARG A 212 17.30 -2.45 12.22
C ARG A 212 18.27 -3.45 11.60
N MET A 213 18.55 -3.28 10.31
CA MET A 213 19.73 -3.88 9.70
C MET A 213 20.95 -3.07 10.15
N VAL A 214 21.96 -3.75 10.67
CA VAL A 214 23.15 -3.15 11.26
C VAL A 214 24.38 -3.74 10.57
N PRO A 215 25.34 -2.90 10.18
CA PRO A 215 26.60 -3.40 9.63
C PRO A 215 27.37 -4.25 10.65
N PRO A 216 28.19 -5.21 10.19
CA PRO A 216 29.09 -5.96 11.06
C PRO A 216 30.05 -5.05 11.82
N GLY A 217 30.57 -5.53 12.95
CA GLY A 217 31.52 -4.79 13.79
C GLY A 217 30.86 -4.09 14.98
N MET A 218 31.53 -3.06 15.50
CA MET A 218 31.09 -2.33 16.68
C MET A 218 30.29 -1.10 16.30
N THR A 219 29.04 -1.04 16.75
CA THR A 219 28.11 0.07 16.51
C THR A 219 27.77 0.81 17.81
N GLN A 220 27.79 2.14 17.74
CA GLN A 220 27.36 3.08 18.76
C GLN A 220 25.93 3.56 18.50
N PHE A 221 25.11 3.59 19.55
CA PHE A 221 23.74 4.09 19.49
C PHE A 221 23.27 4.61 20.85
N PHE A 222 22.13 5.31 20.86
CA PHE A 222 21.41 5.68 22.09
C PHE A 222 19.93 5.91 21.77
N PHE A 223 19.12 6.06 22.82
CA PHE A 223 17.70 6.41 22.70
C PHE A 223 17.46 7.89 23.07
N VAL A 224 16.42 8.50 22.53
CA VAL A 224 15.95 9.83 22.93
C VAL A 224 14.51 9.68 23.41
N ILE A 225 14.28 9.93 24.70
CA ILE A 225 12.99 9.75 25.36
C ILE A 225 12.40 11.12 25.67
N ASP A 226 11.31 11.49 25.02
CA ASP A 226 10.67 12.82 25.16
C ASP A 226 11.69 13.97 25.03
N GLY A 227 12.59 13.86 24.04
CA GLY A 227 13.65 14.84 23.77
C GLY A 227 14.91 14.70 24.62
N VAL A 228 14.96 13.76 25.56
CA VAL A 228 16.13 13.54 26.44
C VAL A 228 16.95 12.33 25.97
N PRO A 229 18.22 12.51 25.54
CA PRO A 229 19.12 11.41 25.20
C PRO A 229 19.46 10.54 26.41
N GLN A 230 19.35 9.23 26.25
CA GLN A 230 19.56 8.23 27.30
C GLN A 230 20.18 6.95 26.72
N THR A 231 21.00 6.30 27.53
CA THR A 231 21.45 4.93 27.29
C THR A 231 20.41 3.94 27.82
N THR A 232 20.56 2.67 27.44
CA THR A 232 19.77 1.54 27.97
C THR A 232 20.66 0.54 28.70
N ASP A 233 20.13 -0.07 29.75
CA ASP A 233 20.80 -1.15 30.49
C ASP A 233 20.84 -2.48 29.70
N ALA A 234 20.13 -2.56 28.57
CA ALA A 234 20.12 -3.74 27.72
C ALA A 234 21.44 -3.97 26.97
N HIS A 235 22.31 -2.95 26.90
CA HIS A 235 23.55 -2.98 26.14
C HIS A 235 24.70 -2.33 26.92
N ILE A 236 25.93 -2.68 26.57
CA ILE A 236 27.13 -2.12 27.20
C ILE A 236 27.17 -0.61 26.97
N VAL A 237 27.45 0.16 28.01
CA VAL A 237 27.63 1.62 27.95
C VAL A 237 29.11 1.97 27.92
N GLN A 238 29.52 2.86 27.01
CA GLN A 238 30.89 3.36 26.89
C GLN A 238 30.91 4.86 26.58
N LYS A 239 32.06 5.51 26.77
CA LYS A 239 32.28 6.88 26.29
C LYS A 239 32.19 6.91 24.77
N PHE A 240 31.46 7.91 24.25
CA PHE A 240 31.37 8.17 22.83
C PHE A 240 32.76 8.35 22.22
N GLN A 241 32.97 7.67 21.09
CA GLN A 241 34.17 7.81 20.28
C GLN A 241 33.78 8.25 18.88
N ALA A 242 34.21 9.44 18.48
CA ALA A 242 34.06 9.90 17.10
C ALA A 242 34.88 9.00 16.15
N ARG A 243 34.29 8.64 15.02
CA ARG A 243 34.89 7.78 14.00
C ARG A 243 34.71 8.38 12.62
N VAL A 244 35.58 7.98 11.70
CA VAL A 244 35.42 8.29 10.28
C VAL A 244 34.90 7.05 9.58
N TRP A 245 33.80 7.19 8.86
CA TRP A 245 33.10 6.13 8.14
C TRP A 245 33.14 6.48 6.65
N GLY A 246 33.85 5.68 5.84
CA GLY A 246 33.95 5.93 4.40
C GLY A 246 34.48 7.33 4.05
N GLY A 247 35.42 7.86 4.83
CA GLY A 247 35.95 9.23 4.67
C GLY A 247 35.09 10.35 5.26
N VAL A 248 33.88 10.05 5.74
CA VAL A 248 32.97 11.01 6.38
C VAL A 248 33.06 10.90 7.90
N SER A 249 33.34 12.01 8.58
CA SER A 249 33.28 12.03 10.04
C SER A 249 31.86 11.79 10.52
N ASN A 250 31.66 10.79 11.37
CA ASN A 250 30.38 10.57 12.05
C ASN A 250 30.21 11.50 13.28
N TYR A 251 31.12 12.45 13.45
CA TYR A 251 31.03 13.47 14.49
C TYR A 251 29.79 14.33 14.27
N SER A 252 28.88 14.23 15.21
CA SER A 252 27.58 14.85 15.14
C SER A 252 27.65 16.28 15.71
N ARG A 253 28.07 17.24 14.89
CA ARG A 253 28.07 18.65 15.28
C ARG A 253 26.63 19.08 15.61
N GLY A 254 26.36 19.39 16.88
CA GLY A 254 25.03 19.82 17.35
C GLY A 254 24.07 18.68 17.73
N LEU A 255 24.55 17.46 17.96
CA LEU A 255 23.74 16.38 18.51
C LEU A 255 23.74 16.41 20.04
N ASP A 256 22.55 16.35 20.61
CA ASP A 256 22.37 16.20 22.05
C ASP A 256 22.75 14.78 22.47
N MET A 257 23.83 14.66 23.24
CA MET A 257 24.37 13.38 23.70
C MET A 257 23.81 13.00 25.08
N PRO A 258 23.76 11.69 25.41
CA PRO A 258 23.44 11.27 26.77
C PRO A 258 24.46 11.78 27.80
N ALA A 259 24.06 11.74 29.07
CA ALA A 259 24.85 12.25 30.19
C ALA A 259 26.30 11.74 30.13
N SER A 260 27.24 12.66 30.39
CA SER A 260 28.68 12.35 30.38
C SER A 260 29.24 11.86 29.03
N ASN A 261 28.54 12.13 27.90
CA ASN A 261 28.90 11.69 26.55
C ASN A 261 29.02 10.16 26.45
N GLU A 262 28.05 9.45 27.02
CA GLU A 262 27.99 8.00 26.99
C GLU A 262 27.01 7.50 25.91
N VAL A 263 27.32 6.34 25.33
CA VAL A 263 26.52 5.67 24.31
C VAL A 263 26.47 4.17 24.58
N ASN A 264 25.45 3.51 24.06
CA ASN A 264 25.41 2.06 24.03
C ASN A 264 26.23 1.51 22.86
N ILE A 265 26.84 0.34 23.08
CA ILE A 265 27.62 -0.41 22.09
C ILE A 265 26.97 -1.76 21.84
N VAL A 266 26.88 -2.14 20.56
CA VAL A 266 26.56 -3.51 20.14
C VAL A 266 27.66 -4.00 19.20
N ARG A 267 28.11 -5.24 19.41
CA ARG A 267 28.97 -5.96 18.47
C ARG A 267 28.08 -6.84 17.60
N VAL A 268 28.16 -6.67 16.29
CA VAL A 268 27.37 -7.41 15.31
C VAL A 268 28.31 -8.29 14.50
N ASP A 269 27.99 -9.58 14.41
CA ASP A 269 28.70 -10.50 13.53
C ASP A 269 28.14 -10.43 12.12
N GLU A 270 28.99 -10.65 11.11
CA GLU A 270 28.57 -10.70 9.71
C GLU A 270 27.60 -11.86 9.45
N THR A 271 26.59 -11.64 8.61
CA THR A 271 25.64 -12.69 8.22
C THR A 271 25.36 -12.69 6.73
N ASP A 272 25.36 -13.89 6.14
CA ASP A 272 24.86 -14.13 4.78
C ASP A 272 23.36 -14.54 4.80
N VAL A 273 22.76 -14.67 5.99
CA VAL A 273 21.36 -15.11 6.17
C VAL A 273 20.43 -13.92 6.17
N LEU A 274 19.65 -13.79 5.09
CA LEU A 274 18.60 -12.78 4.95
C LEU A 274 17.19 -13.40 4.85
N ALA A 275 17.01 -14.64 5.32
CA ALA A 275 15.69 -15.26 5.43
C ALA A 275 14.94 -14.71 6.65
N ASP A 276 13.60 -14.61 6.55
CA ASP A 276 12.70 -14.30 7.66
C ASP A 276 12.99 -12.99 8.43
N LEU A 277 13.61 -12.01 7.76
CA LEU A 277 13.87 -10.69 8.32
C LEU A 277 12.56 -9.93 8.57
N LYS A 278 12.46 -9.27 9.71
CA LYS A 278 11.42 -8.26 10.00
C LYS A 278 11.75 -6.94 9.31
N CYS A 279 13.03 -6.60 9.21
CA CYS A 279 13.49 -5.41 8.50
C CYS A 279 13.25 -5.55 7.00
N LYS A 280 12.61 -4.53 6.43
CA LYS A 280 12.43 -4.38 4.98
C LYS A 280 13.12 -3.10 4.51
N PRO A 281 13.83 -3.13 3.37
CA PRO A 281 14.38 -1.91 2.81
C PRO A 281 13.23 -0.99 2.38
N ARG A 282 13.44 0.32 2.50
CA ARG A 282 12.51 1.39 2.14
C ARG A 282 11.15 1.32 2.86
N SER A 283 11.04 0.53 3.92
CA SER A 283 9.99 0.71 4.91
C SER A 283 10.49 1.67 5.97
N LYS A 284 9.91 2.87 6.06
CA LYS A 284 10.07 3.67 7.27
C LYS A 284 9.54 2.85 8.45
N THR A 285 10.19 2.92 9.59
CA THR A 285 9.46 2.69 10.86
C THR A 285 8.30 3.67 10.88
N PRO A 286 7.03 3.23 10.81
CA PRO A 286 5.92 4.13 10.97
C PRO A 286 6.05 4.75 12.36
N GLY A 287 6.18 6.06 12.45
CA GLY A 287 6.10 6.73 13.74
C GLY A 287 4.69 6.54 14.31
N PRO A 288 4.50 6.45 15.63
CA PRO A 288 3.18 6.55 16.21
C PRO A 288 2.66 7.98 15.88
N ASN A 289 1.59 8.04 15.08
CA ASN A 289 0.92 9.24 14.52
C ASN A 289 1.31 9.66 13.09
N GLN A 290 2.17 8.93 12.39
CA GLN A 290 2.05 8.86 10.93
C GLN A 290 1.37 7.55 10.57
N GLU A 291 0.05 7.60 10.39
CA GLU A 291 -0.56 6.68 9.44
C GLU A 291 0.20 6.91 8.13
N ASP A 292 0.96 5.92 7.66
CA ASP A 292 1.24 5.88 6.22
C ASP A 292 -0.12 6.06 5.59
N ASP A 293 -0.26 7.06 4.72
CA ASP A 293 -1.48 7.28 3.95
C ASP A 293 -1.57 6.15 2.92
N TRP A 294 -1.73 4.93 3.45
CA TRP A 294 -1.86 3.68 2.76
C TRP A 294 -3.10 3.78 1.88
N PHE A 295 -4.10 4.54 2.32
CA PHE A 295 -5.28 4.84 1.54
C PHE A 295 -4.94 5.66 0.30
N ALA A 296 -4.13 6.71 0.36
CA ALA A 296 -3.69 7.45 -0.85
C ALA A 296 -2.88 6.60 -1.84
N LYS A 297 -2.25 5.51 -1.38
CA LYS A 297 -1.55 4.52 -2.23
C LYS A 297 -2.37 3.25 -2.49
N SER A 298 -3.60 3.19 -1.99
CA SER A 298 -4.45 2.01 -2.09
C SER A 298 -5.06 1.89 -3.48
N VAL A 299 -5.45 0.69 -3.90
CA VAL A 299 -6.37 0.53 -5.05
C VAL A 299 -7.72 1.21 -4.79
N PHE A 300 -8.03 1.51 -3.52
CA PHE A 300 -9.21 2.23 -3.08
C PHE A 300 -8.96 3.74 -2.95
N CYS A 301 -7.79 4.29 -3.29
CA CYS A 301 -7.43 5.69 -3.02
C CYS A 301 -8.39 6.72 -3.63
N THR A 302 -9.04 6.36 -4.73
CA THR A 302 -9.99 7.21 -5.44
C THR A 302 -11.44 6.92 -5.08
N PHE A 303 -11.67 6.01 -4.13
CA PHE A 303 -12.97 5.83 -3.52
C PHE A 303 -13.38 7.14 -2.83
N GLN A 304 -14.55 7.62 -3.22
CA GLN A 304 -15.22 8.72 -2.54
C GLN A 304 -16.48 8.17 -1.89
N GLN A 305 -16.61 8.40 -0.59
CA GLN A 305 -17.84 8.10 0.12
C GLN A 305 -18.98 8.97 -0.45
N ASP A 306 -20.15 8.38 -0.62
CA ASP A 306 -21.32 9.14 -1.05
C ASP A 306 -21.60 10.25 -0.04
N THR A 307 -21.75 11.47 -0.53
CA THR A 307 -22.15 12.61 0.30
C THR A 307 -23.64 12.53 0.55
N THR A 308 -24.12 13.23 1.59
CA THR A 308 -25.55 13.39 1.84
C THR A 308 -26.29 13.90 0.59
N GLN A 309 -25.67 14.77 -0.21
CA GLN A 309 -26.24 15.27 -1.46
C GLN A 309 -26.36 14.19 -2.54
N HIS A 310 -25.34 13.34 -2.69
CA HIS A 310 -25.38 12.20 -3.62
C HIS A 310 -26.52 11.24 -3.29
N LEU A 311 -26.70 10.93 -2.00
CA LEU A 311 -27.79 10.08 -1.51
C LEU A 311 -29.16 10.74 -1.72
N ASN A 312 -29.27 12.07 -1.55
CA ASN A 312 -30.52 12.79 -1.82
C ASN A 312 -30.90 12.82 -3.31
N ASN A 313 -29.93 13.03 -4.22
CA ASN A 313 -30.19 13.07 -5.66
C ASN A 313 -30.59 11.68 -6.20
N ALA A 314 -29.90 10.64 -5.71
CA ALA A 314 -30.26 9.25 -5.96
C ALA A 314 -31.68 8.94 -5.51
N PHE A 315 -32.03 9.42 -4.31
CA PHE A 315 -33.35 9.28 -3.75
C PHE A 315 -34.43 9.88 -4.66
N GLU A 316 -34.28 11.12 -5.13
CA GLU A 316 -35.27 11.75 -6.02
C GLU A 316 -35.45 10.98 -7.34
N ALA A 317 -34.38 10.40 -7.88
CA ALA A 317 -34.46 9.59 -9.10
C ALA A 317 -35.20 8.26 -8.85
N ASP A 318 -34.86 7.55 -7.78
CA ASP A 318 -35.52 6.29 -7.40
C ASP A 318 -36.98 6.53 -6.95
N TRP A 319 -37.25 7.67 -6.32
CA TRP A 319 -38.58 8.14 -5.91
C TRP A 319 -39.52 8.26 -7.10
N ASN A 320 -39.06 8.89 -8.17
CA ASN A 320 -39.85 9.07 -9.39
C ASN A 320 -40.02 7.78 -10.20
N ALA A 321 -39.20 6.75 -9.96
CA ALA A 321 -39.22 5.50 -10.72
C ALA A 321 -39.90 4.33 -9.99
N SER A 322 -40.13 4.42 -8.68
CA SER A 322 -40.55 3.29 -7.85
C SER A 322 -42.07 3.19 -7.66
N ARG A 323 -42.64 2.02 -7.97
CA ARG A 323 -44.05 1.67 -7.63
C ARG A 323 -44.23 1.19 -6.19
N PHE A 324 -43.18 1.17 -5.38
CA PHE A 324 -43.21 0.65 -4.01
C PHE A 324 -44.14 1.47 -3.10
N ILE A 325 -44.13 2.80 -3.25
CA ILE A 325 -44.99 3.68 -2.46
C ILE A 325 -46.45 3.53 -2.89
N GLU A 326 -46.73 3.34 -4.18
CA GLU A 326 -48.08 3.02 -4.67
C GLU A 326 -48.60 1.72 -4.04
N ALA A 327 -47.75 0.70 -3.91
CA ALA A 327 -48.10 -0.54 -3.25
C ALA A 327 -48.35 -0.36 -1.74
N ILE A 328 -47.53 0.43 -1.03
CA ILE A 328 -47.74 0.76 0.39
C ILE A 328 -49.05 1.53 0.57
N ALA A 329 -49.29 2.56 -0.24
CA ALA A 329 -50.50 3.36 -0.20
C ALA A 329 -51.74 2.49 -0.51
N PHE A 330 -51.65 1.62 -1.51
CA PHE A 330 -52.72 0.68 -1.84
C PHE A 330 -53.02 -0.29 -0.70
N LEU A 331 -51.98 -0.87 -0.08
CA LEU A 331 -52.13 -1.77 1.08
C LEU A 331 -52.73 -1.04 2.28
N ALA A 332 -52.31 0.20 2.54
CA ALA A 332 -52.84 1.03 3.61
C ALA A 332 -54.32 1.35 3.40
N VAL A 333 -54.68 1.78 2.18
CA VAL A 333 -56.06 2.08 1.80
C VAL A 333 -56.93 0.82 1.91
N SER A 334 -56.44 -0.31 1.40
CA SER A 334 -57.16 -1.58 1.46
C SER A 334 -57.39 -2.05 2.91
N LYS A 335 -56.36 -1.96 3.74
CA LYS A 335 -56.36 -2.54 5.10
C LYS A 335 -56.99 -1.66 6.18
N PHE A 336 -56.93 -0.34 6.04
CA PHE A 336 -57.36 0.59 7.10
C PHE A 336 -58.44 1.56 6.62
N PHE A 337 -58.34 2.10 5.41
CA PHE A 337 -59.32 3.06 4.91
C PHE A 337 -60.63 2.39 4.47
N LYS A 338 -60.56 1.38 3.58
CA LYS A 338 -61.74 0.64 3.10
C LYS A 338 -62.44 -0.13 4.22
N SER A 339 -61.70 -0.59 5.22
CA SER A 339 -62.25 -1.25 6.40
C SER A 339 -62.78 -0.27 7.47
N LYS A 340 -62.82 1.04 7.19
CA LYS A 340 -63.26 2.11 8.11
C LYS A 340 -62.50 2.18 9.44
N ARG A 341 -61.25 1.72 9.47
CA ARG A 341 -60.35 1.79 10.64
C ARG A 341 -59.50 3.07 10.66
N ALA A 342 -59.43 3.76 9.53
CA ALA A 342 -58.83 5.08 9.39
C ALA A 342 -59.84 6.02 8.69
N SER A 343 -59.90 7.27 9.13
CA SER A 343 -60.78 8.31 8.61
C SER A 343 -60.26 8.99 7.34
N SER A 344 -58.97 8.81 7.04
CA SER A 344 -58.32 9.34 5.84
C SER A 344 -57.26 8.37 5.29
N VAL A 345 -56.88 8.56 4.02
CA VAL A 345 -55.77 7.82 3.40
C VAL A 345 -54.44 8.09 4.12
N SER A 346 -54.22 9.33 4.57
CA SER A 346 -53.02 9.71 5.33
C SER A 346 -52.93 8.97 6.67
N GLU A 347 -54.05 8.89 7.39
CA GLU A 347 -54.15 8.13 8.63
C GLU A 347 -53.97 6.63 8.37
N ALA A 348 -54.55 6.09 7.31
CA ALA A 348 -54.39 4.69 6.92
C ALA A 348 -52.92 4.32 6.65
N ILE A 349 -52.18 5.20 5.97
CA ILE A 349 -50.74 5.02 5.71
C ILE A 349 -49.95 5.11 7.01
N SER A 350 -50.26 6.09 7.86
CA SER A 350 -49.63 6.25 9.17
C SER A 350 -49.82 5.01 10.05
N MET A 351 -51.03 4.45 10.08
CA MET A 351 -51.35 3.22 10.80
C MET A 351 -50.59 2.00 10.24
N LEU A 352 -50.53 1.85 8.91
CA LEU A 352 -49.76 0.76 8.30
C LEU A 352 -48.27 0.85 8.67
N LEU A 353 -47.71 2.06 8.62
CA LEU A 353 -46.32 2.31 8.97
C LEU A 353 -46.06 2.03 10.45
N GLN A 354 -46.88 2.57 11.36
CA GLN A 354 -46.65 2.45 12.81
C GLN A 354 -46.92 1.05 13.36
N HIS A 355 -47.95 0.35 12.87
CA HIS A 355 -48.35 -0.94 13.43
C HIS A 355 -47.66 -2.13 12.75
N HIS A 356 -47.28 -2.00 11.49
CA HIS A 356 -46.76 -3.13 10.72
C HIS A 356 -45.31 -3.00 10.29
N ILE A 357 -44.89 -1.82 9.83
CA ILE A 357 -43.56 -1.61 9.26
C ILE A 357 -42.56 -1.22 10.35
N LYS A 358 -42.77 -0.09 11.03
CA LYS A 358 -41.84 0.47 12.04
C LYS A 358 -41.44 -0.51 13.16
N PRO A 359 -42.34 -1.34 13.73
CA PRO A 359 -41.97 -2.29 14.78
C PRO A 359 -41.08 -3.44 14.30
N ARG A 360 -41.05 -3.69 12.99
CA ARG A 360 -40.28 -4.77 12.35
C ARG A 360 -39.15 -4.24 11.48
N ALA A 361 -39.09 -2.91 11.28
CA ALA A 361 -38.05 -2.26 10.51
C ALA A 361 -36.77 -2.21 11.35
N SER A 362 -35.83 -3.07 11.02
CA SER A 362 -34.47 -3.03 11.54
C SER A 362 -33.64 -2.02 10.75
N TRP A 363 -33.03 -1.08 11.44
CA TRP A 363 -32.18 -0.03 10.89
C TRP A 363 -30.79 -0.60 10.66
N HIS A 364 -30.40 -0.72 9.40
CA HIS A 364 -29.05 -1.14 9.03
C HIS A 364 -28.44 -0.03 8.18
N ASP A 365 -27.24 0.41 8.56
CA ASP A 365 -26.44 1.24 7.68
C ASP A 365 -25.94 0.36 6.53
N SER A 366 -26.39 0.65 5.29
CA SER A 366 -26.01 -0.11 4.11
C SER A 366 -24.52 -0.02 3.80
N GLN A 367 -23.82 0.94 4.40
CA GLN A 367 -22.39 1.21 4.23
C GLN A 367 -21.54 0.72 5.40
N GLU A 368 -22.15 0.21 6.48
CA GLU A 368 -21.46 -0.22 7.71
C GLU A 368 -20.35 -1.24 7.42
N TYR A 369 -20.59 -2.19 6.51
CA TYR A 369 -19.63 -3.22 6.11
C TYR A 369 -18.36 -2.69 5.43
N ARG A 370 -18.29 -1.39 5.11
CA ARG A 370 -17.11 -0.78 4.47
C ARG A 370 -16.14 -0.17 5.47
N THR A 371 -16.62 0.28 6.63
CA THR A 371 -15.88 1.17 7.53
C THR A 371 -15.92 0.75 9.01
N HIS A 372 -16.74 -0.22 9.40
CA HIS A 372 -16.97 -0.53 10.81
C HIS A 372 -15.86 -1.40 11.43
N LYS A 373 -15.23 -0.89 12.50
CA LYS A 373 -14.14 -1.53 13.27
C LYS A 373 -14.60 -2.07 14.65
N SER A 374 -15.81 -2.61 14.80
CA SER A 374 -16.23 -3.12 16.12
C SER A 374 -15.61 -4.49 16.47
N TYR A 375 -15.39 -4.68 17.77
CA TYR A 375 -14.49 -5.66 18.41
C TYR A 375 -14.82 -7.16 18.26
N ALA A 376 -15.87 -7.55 17.53
CA ALA A 376 -16.24 -8.97 17.41
C ALA A 376 -15.80 -9.63 16.09
N GLN A 377 -15.88 -8.91 14.97
CA GLN A 377 -15.49 -9.36 13.63
C GLN A 377 -15.26 -8.10 12.77
N PRO A 378 -14.01 -7.74 12.41
CA PRO A 378 -13.76 -6.57 11.58
C PRO A 378 -14.13 -6.83 10.12
N THR A 379 -15.27 -6.30 9.65
CA THR A 379 -15.61 -6.23 8.22
C THR A 379 -15.20 -4.85 7.69
N CYS A 380 -13.90 -4.68 7.45
CA CYS A 380 -13.38 -3.45 6.84
C CYS A 380 -12.88 -3.75 5.43
N LEU A 381 -13.69 -3.40 4.42
CA LEU A 381 -13.25 -3.41 3.02
C LEU A 381 -11.98 -2.56 2.84
N PHE A 382 -11.89 -1.44 3.56
CA PHE A 382 -10.75 -0.54 3.53
C PHE A 382 -9.75 -0.87 4.64
N SER A 383 -8.98 -1.94 4.42
CA SER A 383 -7.84 -2.29 5.28
C SER A 383 -6.57 -2.52 4.45
N PRO A 384 -5.37 -2.31 5.02
CA PRO A 384 -4.11 -2.64 4.34
C PRO A 384 -4.03 -4.11 3.88
N GLN A 385 -4.62 -5.03 4.64
CA GLN A 385 -4.66 -6.47 4.31
C GLN A 385 -5.50 -6.74 3.08
N VAL A 386 -6.69 -6.13 2.98
CA VAL A 386 -7.56 -6.26 1.80
C VAL A 386 -6.94 -5.53 0.60
N ASP A 387 -6.36 -4.35 0.79
CA ASP A 387 -5.62 -3.61 -0.25
C ASP A 387 -4.50 -4.45 -0.87
N MET A 388 -3.71 -5.15 -0.04
CA MET A 388 -2.64 -6.03 -0.50
C MET A 388 -3.18 -7.16 -1.39
N ILE A 389 -4.23 -7.85 -0.93
CA ILE A 389 -4.86 -8.94 -1.70
C ILE A 389 -5.39 -8.41 -3.04
N PHE A 390 -6.06 -7.25 -3.04
CA PHE A 390 -6.53 -6.67 -4.29
C PHE A 390 -5.39 -6.27 -5.22
N LYS A 391 -4.28 -5.71 -4.70
CA LYS A 391 -3.08 -5.40 -5.51
C LYS A 391 -2.48 -6.64 -6.14
N ASP A 392 -2.32 -7.70 -5.36
CA ASP A 392 -1.74 -8.98 -5.80
C ASP A 392 -2.59 -9.66 -6.88
N HIS A 393 -3.90 -9.43 -6.90
CA HIS A 393 -4.84 -10.07 -7.84
C HIS A 393 -5.50 -9.12 -8.84
N LEU A 394 -5.11 -7.83 -8.87
CA LEU A 394 -5.80 -6.80 -9.66
C LEU A 394 -5.77 -7.10 -11.16
N TYR A 395 -4.68 -7.67 -11.65
CA TYR A 395 -4.53 -8.02 -13.06
C TYR A 395 -5.53 -9.12 -13.48
N LEU A 396 -5.69 -10.18 -12.66
CA LEU A 396 -6.68 -11.24 -12.89
C LEU A 396 -8.10 -10.67 -12.91
N LEU A 397 -8.41 -9.77 -11.98
CA LEU A 397 -9.73 -9.13 -11.92
C LEU A 397 -10.02 -8.28 -13.16
N LYS A 398 -9.01 -7.58 -13.71
CA LYS A 398 -9.14 -6.81 -14.96
C LYS A 398 -9.34 -7.71 -16.18
N GLU A 399 -8.64 -8.84 -16.26
CA GLU A 399 -8.81 -9.81 -17.34
C GLU A 399 -10.17 -10.49 -17.29
N LEU A 400 -10.59 -10.95 -16.10
CA LEU A 400 -11.93 -11.47 -15.88
C LEU A 400 -12.98 -10.45 -16.29
N PHE A 401 -12.85 -9.20 -15.84
CA PHE A 401 -13.76 -8.15 -16.28
C PHE A 401 -13.80 -8.00 -17.81
N ALA A 402 -12.65 -7.92 -18.49
CA ALA A 402 -12.58 -7.75 -19.93
C ALA A 402 -13.18 -8.93 -20.71
N SER A 403 -13.11 -10.15 -20.15
CA SER A 403 -13.65 -11.36 -20.78
C SER A 403 -15.19 -11.48 -20.69
N PHE A 404 -15.83 -10.84 -19.70
CA PHE A 404 -17.29 -10.91 -19.50
C PHE A 404 -18.01 -9.60 -19.84
N ALA A 405 -17.35 -8.45 -19.77
CA ALA A 405 -17.97 -7.14 -20.00
C ALA A 405 -18.39 -6.94 -21.47
N GLY A 406 -19.69 -6.67 -21.69
CA GLY A 406 -20.27 -6.47 -23.01
C GLY A 406 -20.46 -7.76 -23.82
N THR A 407 -20.54 -8.91 -23.15
CA THR A 407 -20.82 -10.22 -23.77
C THR A 407 -22.31 -10.53 -23.89
N ILE A 408 -23.14 -9.96 -23.02
CA ILE A 408 -24.59 -10.18 -22.97
C ILE A 408 -25.33 -8.86 -23.24
N ASP A 409 -24.91 -7.76 -22.61
CA ASP A 409 -25.52 -6.45 -22.83
C ASP A 409 -24.67 -5.65 -23.83
N THR A 410 -25.07 -5.72 -25.10
CA THR A 410 -24.38 -5.04 -26.21
C THR A 410 -24.88 -3.62 -26.43
N THR A 411 -25.64 -3.03 -25.49
CA THR A 411 -26.13 -1.65 -25.64
C THR A 411 -24.94 -0.69 -25.78
N PRO A 412 -24.93 0.21 -26.78
CA PRO A 412 -23.86 1.19 -26.92
C PRO A 412 -23.79 2.06 -25.67
N ALA A 413 -22.66 2.02 -24.96
CA ALA A 413 -22.46 2.92 -23.83
C ALA A 413 -22.51 4.36 -24.34
N ALA A 414 -23.37 5.21 -23.74
CA ALA A 414 -23.51 6.63 -24.09
C ALA A 414 -22.21 7.46 -23.91
N CYS A 415 -21.11 6.83 -23.46
CA CYS A 415 -19.77 7.40 -23.38
C CYS A 415 -18.79 6.35 -23.93
N GLU A 416 -18.13 6.65 -25.04
CA GLU A 416 -17.20 5.77 -25.80
C GLU A 416 -15.98 5.24 -25.02
N LYS A 417 -15.80 5.62 -23.75
CA LYS A 417 -14.51 5.43 -23.05
C LYS A 417 -14.42 4.22 -22.10
N SER A 418 -15.45 3.40 -21.91
CA SER A 418 -15.29 2.15 -21.12
C SER A 418 -16.41 1.12 -21.28
N LYS A 419 -16.02 -0.15 -21.45
CA LYS A 419 -16.93 -1.32 -21.36
C LYS A 419 -17.50 -1.43 -19.93
N ARG A 420 -18.66 -2.08 -19.80
CA ARG A 420 -19.43 -2.23 -18.56
C ARG A 420 -19.75 -3.71 -18.33
N LEU A 421 -19.81 -4.15 -17.08
CA LEU A 421 -20.38 -5.45 -16.73
C LEU A 421 -21.82 -5.22 -16.26
N SER A 422 -22.78 -5.75 -17.00
CA SER A 422 -24.19 -5.71 -16.63
C SER A 422 -24.46 -6.67 -15.46
N PHE A 423 -25.65 -6.56 -14.87
CA PHE A 423 -26.08 -7.50 -13.83
C PHE A 423 -26.10 -8.95 -14.34
N ALA A 424 -26.54 -9.16 -15.58
CA ALA A 424 -26.58 -10.47 -16.20
C ALA A 424 -25.18 -11.04 -16.40
N GLU A 425 -24.23 -10.22 -16.85
CA GLU A 425 -22.84 -10.62 -17.07
C GLU A 425 -22.09 -10.92 -15.77
N PHE A 426 -22.37 -10.17 -14.70
CA PHE A 426 -21.81 -10.46 -13.39
C PHE A 426 -22.32 -11.79 -12.82
N MET A 427 -23.62 -12.04 -12.91
CA MET A 427 -24.18 -13.32 -12.46
C MET A 427 -23.62 -14.49 -13.29
N TYR A 428 -23.49 -14.30 -14.61
CA TYR A 428 -22.88 -15.27 -15.50
C TYR A 428 -21.40 -15.54 -15.14
N LEU A 429 -20.63 -14.49 -14.84
CA LEU A 429 -19.26 -14.62 -14.31
C LEU A 429 -19.22 -15.46 -13.02
N CYS A 430 -20.10 -15.18 -12.06
CA CYS A 430 -20.16 -15.93 -10.80
C CYS A 430 -20.52 -17.41 -11.01
N GLU A 431 -21.41 -17.70 -11.96
CA GLU A 431 -21.78 -19.06 -12.33
C GLU A 431 -20.62 -19.80 -13.01
N GLN A 432 -19.95 -19.19 -13.98
CA GLN A 432 -18.77 -19.80 -14.63
C GLN A 432 -17.60 -19.99 -13.66
N GLY A 433 -17.46 -19.10 -12.68
CA GLY A 433 -16.45 -19.18 -11.63
C GLY A 433 -16.79 -20.13 -10.47
N ASN A 434 -17.94 -20.82 -10.52
CA ASN A 434 -18.45 -21.66 -9.41
C ASN A 434 -18.45 -20.93 -8.04
N LEU A 435 -18.73 -19.63 -8.05
CA LEU A 435 -18.77 -18.80 -6.82
C LEU A 435 -20.08 -18.95 -6.04
N VAL A 436 -21.05 -19.67 -6.60
CA VAL A 436 -22.35 -19.93 -5.96
C VAL A 436 -22.30 -21.32 -5.32
N ASP A 437 -22.30 -21.36 -3.99
CA ASP A 437 -22.41 -22.59 -3.22
C ASP A 437 -23.27 -22.39 -1.95
N GLU A 438 -23.30 -23.39 -1.07
CA GLU A 438 -24.05 -23.32 0.20
C GLU A 438 -23.51 -22.24 1.17
N SER A 439 -22.24 -21.85 1.02
CA SER A 439 -21.58 -20.82 1.84
C SER A 439 -21.75 -19.40 1.29
N LEU A 440 -21.89 -19.26 -0.04
CA LEU A 440 -22.10 -18.00 -0.74
C LEU A 440 -23.30 -18.08 -1.69
N PRO A 441 -24.53 -17.95 -1.17
CA PRO A 441 -25.72 -18.12 -1.98
C PRO A 441 -25.87 -16.98 -2.99
N ALA A 442 -26.50 -17.27 -4.14
CA ALA A 442 -26.73 -16.30 -5.21
C ALA A 442 -27.45 -15.03 -4.75
N ARG A 443 -28.25 -15.11 -3.67
CA ARG A 443 -28.89 -13.95 -3.04
C ARG A 443 -27.86 -12.95 -2.52
N ASP A 444 -26.79 -13.44 -1.88
CA ASP A 444 -25.80 -12.60 -1.22
C ASP A 444 -24.88 -11.94 -2.24
N LEU A 445 -24.54 -12.64 -3.33
CA LEU A 445 -23.87 -12.06 -4.50
C LEU A 445 -24.69 -10.94 -5.15
N LYS A 446 -26.00 -11.15 -5.30
CA LYS A 446 -26.91 -10.11 -5.81
C LYS A 446 -26.95 -8.90 -4.88
N LEU A 447 -27.00 -9.12 -3.57
CA LEU A 447 -26.98 -8.05 -2.58
C LEU A 447 -25.65 -7.29 -2.61
N ALA A 448 -24.51 -7.99 -2.73
CA ALA A 448 -23.18 -7.39 -2.82
C ALA A 448 -23.04 -6.50 -4.07
N LEU A 449 -23.48 -6.99 -5.23
CA LEU A 449 -23.48 -6.19 -6.47
C LEU A 449 -24.41 -4.97 -6.37
N MET A 450 -25.56 -5.08 -5.71
CA MET A 450 -26.44 -3.92 -5.52
C MET A 450 -25.84 -2.89 -4.57
N ARG A 451 -25.17 -3.33 -3.50
CA ARG A 451 -24.45 -2.45 -2.56
C ARG A 451 -23.21 -1.79 -3.18
N SER A 452 -22.64 -2.36 -4.24
CA SER A 452 -21.53 -1.76 -4.99
C SER A 452 -21.98 -0.71 -6.02
N LYS A 453 -23.27 -0.69 -6.41
CA LYS A 453 -23.84 0.34 -7.32
C LYS A 453 -24.10 1.69 -6.67
N GLU A 454 -24.01 1.79 -5.34
CA GLU A 454 -24.13 3.08 -4.63
C GLU A 454 -22.97 4.04 -4.97
N THR A 455 -21.84 3.52 -5.47
CA THR A 455 -20.60 4.28 -5.71
C THR A 455 -20.39 4.64 -7.18
N GLU A 456 -21.00 5.74 -7.68
CA GLU A 456 -20.75 6.21 -9.06
C GLU A 456 -19.26 6.58 -9.31
N VAL A 457 -18.49 6.82 -8.25
CA VAL A 457 -17.07 7.25 -8.36
C VAL A 457 -16.08 6.07 -8.32
N PHE A 458 -16.32 5.06 -7.48
CA PHE A 458 -15.42 3.90 -7.35
C PHE A 458 -15.28 3.10 -8.65
N LEU A 459 -16.38 2.97 -9.40
CA LEU A 459 -16.39 2.18 -10.62
C LEU A 459 -16.01 2.97 -11.88
N LYS A 460 -15.87 4.31 -11.80
CA LYS A 460 -15.36 5.13 -12.90
C LYS A 460 -13.86 4.92 -13.15
N GLN A 461 -13.11 4.41 -12.16
CA GLN A 461 -11.67 4.19 -12.28
C GLN A 461 -11.23 2.71 -12.21
N LEU A 462 -12.08 1.80 -11.70
CA LEU A 462 -11.87 0.35 -11.74
C LEU A 462 -12.69 -0.37 -12.83
N CYS A 463 -12.94 0.29 -13.97
CA CYS A 463 -13.58 -0.27 -15.17
C CYS A 463 -15.05 -0.73 -15.01
N LEU A 464 -15.99 0.03 -14.44
CA LEU A 464 -17.39 -0.40 -14.35
C LEU A 464 -18.43 0.75 -14.35
N PRO A 465 -18.79 1.39 -15.47
CA PRO A 465 -19.89 2.35 -15.43
C PRO A 465 -21.27 1.65 -15.35
N ILE A 466 -21.74 1.31 -14.14
CA ILE A 466 -23.16 0.97 -13.94
C ILE A 466 -23.93 2.27 -13.71
N VAL A 467 -24.88 2.58 -14.60
CA VAL A 467 -25.78 3.72 -14.43
C VAL A 467 -27.11 3.25 -13.82
N ARG A 468 -27.48 3.97 -12.74
CA ARG A 468 -28.81 4.13 -12.11
C ARG A 468 -29.46 2.90 -11.44
N ALA A 469 -29.10 2.73 -10.17
CA ALA A 469 -30.05 2.69 -9.03
C ALA A 469 -29.21 2.76 -7.75
N ARG A 470 -29.10 3.95 -7.15
CA ARG A 470 -28.34 4.14 -5.90
C ARG A 470 -29.34 3.96 -4.74
N LYS A 471 -29.53 2.71 -4.30
CA LYS A 471 -30.48 2.39 -3.24
C LYS A 471 -29.90 2.73 -1.86
N VAL A 472 -30.15 3.96 -1.43
CA VAL A 472 -29.97 4.42 -0.04
C VAL A 472 -30.64 3.45 0.96
N SER A 473 -30.14 3.34 2.19
CA SER A 473 -30.81 2.53 3.22
C SER A 473 -32.26 2.97 3.42
N VAL A 474 -33.18 2.03 3.14
CA VAL A 474 -34.65 2.20 3.21
C VAL A 474 -35.13 2.86 4.52
N PRO A 475 -34.55 2.57 5.69
CA PRO A 475 -35.08 3.08 6.95
C PRO A 475 -34.84 4.59 7.20
N ALA A 476 -33.60 5.08 7.12
CA ALA A 476 -33.28 6.51 7.39
C ALA A 476 -34.02 7.46 6.43
N LEU A 477 -34.24 6.97 5.20
CA LEU A 477 -35.09 7.57 4.21
C LEU A 477 -36.57 7.63 4.60
N MET A 478 -37.14 6.54 5.13
CA MET A 478 -38.54 6.51 5.54
C MET A 478 -38.88 7.57 6.59
N VAL A 479 -37.99 7.88 7.53
CA VAL A 479 -38.25 8.93 8.55
C VAL A 479 -38.28 10.32 7.92
N ARG A 480 -37.29 10.64 7.09
CA ARG A 480 -37.19 11.94 6.42
C ARG A 480 -38.36 12.15 5.45
N GLN A 481 -38.80 11.08 4.76
CA GLN A 481 -39.98 11.04 3.89
C GLN A 481 -41.29 11.26 4.65
N ILE A 482 -41.48 10.65 5.82
CA ILE A 482 -42.67 10.85 6.65
C ILE A 482 -42.77 12.31 7.11
N THR A 483 -41.64 12.92 7.51
CA THR A 483 -41.60 14.33 7.89
C THR A 483 -41.95 15.24 6.71
N THR A 484 -41.37 15.03 5.53
CA THR A 484 -41.64 15.88 4.35
C THR A 484 -43.08 15.73 3.84
N VAL A 485 -43.62 14.51 3.73
CA VAL A 485 -45.00 14.28 3.29
C VAL A 485 -46.02 14.85 4.27
N ALA A 486 -45.78 14.73 5.59
CA ALA A 486 -46.63 15.35 6.61
C ALA A 486 -46.64 16.89 6.49
N SER A 487 -45.48 17.51 6.23
CA SER A 487 -45.37 18.96 6.03
C SER A 487 -46.04 19.44 4.73
N THR A 488 -45.87 18.71 3.62
CA THR A 488 -46.45 19.08 2.31
C THR A 488 -47.97 18.89 2.26
N LEU A 489 -48.52 17.93 3.02
CA LEU A 489 -49.98 17.74 3.14
C LEU A 489 -50.63 18.77 4.08
N GLN A 490 -49.89 19.36 5.04
CA GLN A 490 -50.38 20.48 5.85
C GLN A 490 -50.40 21.80 5.04
N LEU A 491 -49.39 22.06 4.19
CA LEU A 491 -49.34 23.26 3.34
C LEU A 491 -50.39 23.29 2.22
N LYS A 492 -50.93 22.13 1.82
CA LYS A 492 -52.02 22.06 0.81
C LYS A 492 -53.41 22.39 1.36
N ASN A 493 -53.55 22.62 2.67
CA ASN A 493 -54.84 22.95 3.31
C ASN A 493 -55.02 24.45 3.62
N GLU A 494 -54.09 25.34 3.24
CA GLU A 494 -54.21 26.80 3.45
C GLU A 494 -54.38 27.63 2.15
N THR A 495 -54.70 26.99 1.02
CA THR A 495 -55.18 27.73 -0.17
C THR A 495 -56.39 27.03 -0.78
N THR A 496 -57.53 27.29 -0.16
CA THR A 496 -58.84 27.44 -0.83
C THR A 496 -59.32 28.85 -0.59
#